data_AF-A0A3B8JSH7-F1
#
_entry.id   AF-A0A3B8JSH7-F1
#
_cell.length_a   1.000
_cell.length_b   1.000
_cell.length_c   1.000
_cell.angle_alpha   90.00
_cell.angle_beta   90.00
_cell.angle_gamma   90.00
#
_symmetry.space_group_name_H-M   'P 1'
#
loop_
_entity.id
_entity.type
_entity.pdbx_description
1 polymer ?
#
loop_
_entity_poly.entity_id
_entity_poly.type
_entity_poly.pdbx_seq_one_letter_code
_entity_poly.pdbx_strand_id
1 'polypeptide(L)'
;NAESFSQVNKRYIIEVDKTIFHDSAVSATLEWVSFVAIAAVLWLGGLFVLKDALSFGVLSAFILYAQRLFDPLRRFAEKFTMLQAGFTAVERISDIMNEPIEIRDPEGLQVKTLQAPSSAL
;
A
#
# COMPACT_ATOMS: atom_id res chain seq x y z
N ASN A 1 9.81 30.09 -18.76
CA ASN A 1 10.04 29.51 -17.42
C ASN A 1 8.81 29.56 -16.50
N ALA A 2 8.21 30.74 -16.25
CA ALA A 2 7.02 30.85 -15.37
C ALA A 2 5.78 30.09 -15.88
N GLU A 3 5.52 30.08 -17.19
CA GLU A 3 4.37 29.34 -17.76
C GLU A 3 4.52 27.82 -17.65
N SER A 4 5.74 27.29 -17.83
CA SER A 4 6.02 25.86 -17.66
C SER A 4 5.83 25.43 -16.19
N PHE A 5 6.27 26.26 -15.24
CA PHE A 5 6.03 26.02 -13.82
C PHE A 5 4.53 26.08 -13.46
N SER A 6 3.80 27.04 -14.00
CA SER A 6 2.34 27.16 -13.82
C SER A 6 1.60 25.94 -14.37
N GLN A 7 2.00 25.42 -15.54
CA GLN A 7 1.41 24.21 -16.11
C GLN A 7 1.69 22.95 -15.30
N VAL A 8 2.92 22.77 -14.79
CA VAL A 8 3.28 21.63 -13.93
C VAL A 8 2.52 21.71 -12.60
N ASN A 9 2.41 22.90 -12.01
CA ASN A 9 1.71 23.12 -10.75
C ASN A 9 0.19 22.89 -10.88
N LYS A 10 -0.44 23.35 -11.97
CA LYS A 10 -1.85 23.04 -12.26
C LYS A 10 -2.10 21.54 -12.43
N ARG A 11 -1.17 20.83 -13.08
CA ARG A 11 -1.24 19.37 -13.26
C ARG A 11 -1.11 18.65 -11.92
N TYR A 12 -0.20 19.10 -11.06
CA TYR A 12 -0.04 18.57 -9.70
C TYR A 12 -1.32 18.72 -8.86
N ILE A 13 -1.98 19.88 -8.90
CA ILE A 13 -3.24 20.10 -8.16
C ILE A 13 -4.35 19.16 -8.67
N ILE A 14 -4.46 18.95 -10.00
CA ILE A 14 -5.45 18.05 -10.60
C ILE A 14 -5.16 16.57 -10.26
N GLU A 15 -3.89 16.15 -10.17
CA GLU A 15 -3.50 14.80 -9.77
C GLU A 15 -3.71 14.55 -8.26
N VAL A 16 -3.53 15.56 -7.42
CA VAL A 16 -3.84 15.50 -5.97
C VAL A 16 -5.34 15.33 -5.73
N ASP A 17 -6.18 15.97 -6.56
CA ASP A 17 -7.64 15.88 -6.45
C ASP A 17 -8.17 14.43 -6.62
N LYS A 18 -7.54 13.66 -7.52
CA LYS A 18 -7.80 12.21 -7.68
C LYS A 18 -7.41 11.39 -6.44
N THR A 19 -6.38 11.83 -5.71
CA THR A 19 -5.92 11.16 -4.48
C THR A 19 -6.93 11.34 -3.35
N ILE A 20 -7.59 12.50 -3.26
CA ILE A 20 -8.63 12.80 -2.26
C ILE A 20 -9.90 11.95 -2.51
N PHE A 21 -10.24 11.70 -3.77
CA PHE A 21 -11.40 10.88 -4.13
C PHE A 21 -11.25 9.41 -3.71
N HIS A 22 -10.04 8.84 -3.83
CA HIS A 22 -9.75 7.48 -3.38
C HIS A 22 -9.92 7.31 -1.86
N ASP A 23 -9.42 8.28 -1.08
CA ASP A 23 -9.52 8.28 0.38
C ASP A 23 -10.99 8.40 0.86
N SER A 24 -11.77 9.22 0.16
CA SER A 24 -13.20 9.42 0.45
C SER A 24 -14.06 8.21 0.09
N ALA A 25 -13.75 7.49 -0.99
CA ALA A 25 -14.54 6.33 -1.41
C ALA A 25 -14.36 5.11 -0.47
N VAL A 26 -13.16 4.88 0.03
CA VAL A 26 -12.86 3.79 0.97
C VAL A 26 -13.56 4.01 2.30
N SER A 27 -13.47 5.23 2.83
CA SER A 27 -14.09 5.61 4.10
C SER A 27 -15.62 5.52 4.04
N ALA A 28 -16.25 6.06 3.00
CA ALA A 28 -17.69 5.98 2.80
C ALA A 28 -18.18 4.52 2.67
N THR A 29 -17.45 3.67 1.93
CA THR A 29 -17.82 2.25 1.77
C THR A 29 -17.76 1.50 3.10
N LEU A 30 -16.71 1.72 3.89
CA LEU A 30 -16.57 1.10 5.21
C LEU A 30 -17.65 1.55 6.19
N GLU A 31 -18.06 2.82 6.13
CA GLU A 31 -19.15 3.35 6.94
C GLU A 31 -20.49 2.69 6.59
N TRP A 32 -20.80 2.52 5.31
CA TRP A 32 -21.98 1.78 4.87
C TRP A 32 -21.98 0.32 5.34
N VAL A 33 -20.84 -0.37 5.23
CA VAL A 33 -20.68 -1.74 5.74
C VAL A 33 -20.93 -1.80 7.25
N SER A 34 -20.42 -0.83 8.01
CA SER A 34 -20.65 -0.73 9.45
C SER A 34 -22.13 -0.56 9.78
N PHE A 35 -22.84 0.34 9.09
CA PHE A 35 -24.28 0.53 9.32
C PHE A 35 -25.10 -0.73 9.01
N VAL A 36 -24.80 -1.42 7.90
CA VAL A 36 -25.48 -2.68 7.56
C VAL A 36 -25.21 -3.75 8.61
N ALA A 37 -23.97 -3.88 9.07
CA ALA A 37 -23.60 -4.84 10.11
C ALA A 37 -24.33 -4.55 11.43
N ILE A 38 -24.36 -3.30 11.88
CA ILE A 38 -25.05 -2.89 13.11
C ILE A 38 -26.56 -3.14 12.99
N ALA A 39 -27.16 -2.80 11.84
CA ALA A 39 -28.58 -3.04 11.60
C ALA A 39 -28.92 -4.55 11.66
N ALA A 40 -28.09 -5.40 11.06
CA ALA A 40 -28.26 -6.85 11.12
C ALA A 40 -28.13 -7.40 12.55
N VAL A 41 -27.16 -6.91 13.31
CA VAL A 41 -26.96 -7.28 14.72
C VAL A 41 -28.12 -6.82 15.59
N LEU A 42 -28.63 -5.60 15.39
CA LEU A 42 -29.80 -5.10 16.11
C LEU A 42 -31.04 -5.93 15.80
N TRP A 43 -31.25 -6.30 14.53
CA TRP A 43 -32.39 -7.11 14.12
C TRP A 43 -32.35 -8.51 14.74
N LEU A 44 -31.25 -9.25 14.53
CA LEU A 44 -31.12 -10.63 15.02
C LEU A 44 -30.97 -10.68 16.55
N GLY A 45 -30.14 -9.81 17.10
CA GLY A 45 -29.91 -9.70 18.54
C GLY A 45 -31.16 -9.25 19.29
N GLY A 46 -31.92 -8.30 18.73
CA GLY A 46 -33.20 -7.87 19.28
C GLY A 46 -34.21 -9.03 19.38
N LEU A 47 -34.30 -9.87 18.35
CA LEU A 47 -35.13 -11.08 18.38
C LEU A 47 -34.69 -12.07 19.48
N PHE A 48 -33.39 -12.17 19.77
CA PHE A 48 -32.89 -13.03 20.85
C PHE A 48 -33.14 -12.43 22.24
N VAL A 49 -33.09 -11.11 22.39
CA VAL A 49 -33.47 -10.43 23.63
C VAL A 49 -34.95 -10.63 23.91
N LEU A 50 -35.83 -10.53 22.91
CA LEU A 50 -37.27 -10.77 23.07
C LEU A 50 -37.63 -12.22 23.43
N LYS A 51 -36.73 -13.17 23.16
CA LYS A 51 -36.89 -14.59 23.50
C LYS A 51 -36.16 -14.97 24.80
N ASP A 52 -35.67 -14.00 25.57
CA ASP A 52 -34.86 -14.19 26.78
C ASP A 52 -33.59 -15.05 26.56
N ALA A 53 -33.14 -15.21 25.31
CA ALA A 53 -31.96 -15.98 24.95
C ALA A 53 -30.65 -15.16 25.09
N LEU A 54 -30.78 -13.83 25.13
CA LEU A 54 -29.67 -12.88 25.26
C LEU A 54 -30.12 -11.73 26.15
N SER A 55 -29.25 -11.24 27.05
CA SER A 55 -29.58 -10.02 27.80
C SER A 55 -29.34 -8.77 26.95
N PHE A 56 -30.12 -7.72 27.20
CA PHE A 56 -29.94 -6.42 26.55
C PHE A 56 -28.50 -5.91 26.70
N GLY A 57 -27.92 -6.04 27.90
CA GLY A 57 -26.55 -5.59 28.18
C GLY A 57 -25.50 -6.28 27.31
N VAL A 58 -25.64 -7.59 27.05
CA VAL A 58 -24.73 -8.33 26.18
C VAL A 58 -24.86 -7.86 24.73
N LEU A 59 -26.09 -7.63 24.25
CA LEU A 59 -26.31 -7.08 22.90
C LEU A 59 -25.68 -5.69 22.75
N SER A 60 -25.92 -4.79 23.71
CA SER A 60 -25.35 -3.44 23.69
C SER A 60 -23.82 -3.46 23.72
N ALA A 61 -23.22 -4.30 24.58
CA ALA A 61 -21.77 -4.45 24.65
C ALA A 61 -21.19 -4.99 23.33
N PHE A 62 -21.86 -5.98 22.73
CA PHE A 62 -21.45 -6.54 21.44
C PHE A 62 -21.44 -5.47 20.33
N ILE A 63 -22.50 -4.67 20.22
CA ILE A 63 -22.57 -3.58 19.23
C ILE A 63 -21.44 -2.57 19.45
N LEU A 64 -21.18 -2.19 20.70
CA LEU A 64 -20.11 -1.24 21.03
C LEU A 64 -18.73 -1.78 20.64
N TYR A 65 -18.47 -3.07 20.88
CA TYR A 65 -17.20 -3.70 20.50
C TYR A 65 -17.08 -3.90 18.99
N ALA A 66 -18.17 -4.27 18.30
CA ALA A 66 -18.20 -4.40 16.85
C ALA A 66 -17.90 -3.05 16.17
N GLN A 67 -18.49 -1.95 16.66
CA GLN A 67 -18.21 -0.60 16.17
C GLN A 67 -16.72 -0.25 16.28
N ARG A 68 -16.10 -0.55 17.43
CA ARG A 68 -14.66 -0.31 17.66
C ARG A 68 -13.75 -1.18 16.79
N LEU A 69 -14.24 -2.28 16.24
CA LEU A 69 -13.47 -3.16 15.35
C LEU A 69 -13.31 -2.54 13.93
N PHE A 70 -14.23 -1.69 13.51
CA PHE A 70 -14.16 -1.09 12.17
C PHE A 70 -13.02 -0.06 12.02
N ASP A 71 -12.69 0.68 13.08
CA ASP A 71 -11.58 1.64 13.07
C ASP A 71 -10.21 0.99 12.77
N PRO A 72 -9.76 -0.05 13.50
CA PRO A 72 -8.50 -0.72 13.20
C PRO A 72 -8.53 -1.43 11.84
N LEU A 73 -9.66 -2.00 11.42
CA LEU A 73 -9.81 -2.60 10.08
C LEU A 73 -9.62 -1.56 8.97
N ARG A 74 -10.20 -0.36 9.13
CA ARG A 74 -10.00 0.74 8.20
C ARG A 74 -8.54 1.13 8.10
N ARG A 75 -7.88 1.36 9.24
CA ARG A 75 -6.45 1.69 9.29
C ARG A 75 -5.61 0.60 8.64
N PHE A 76 -5.95 -0.67 8.83
CA PHE A 76 -5.28 -1.78 8.17
C PHE A 76 -5.44 -1.73 6.65
N ALA A 77 -6.67 -1.53 6.15
CA ALA A 77 -6.95 -1.43 4.73
C ALA A 77 -6.19 -0.26 4.07
N GLU A 78 -6.15 0.92 4.72
CA GLU A 78 -5.37 2.08 4.27
C GLU A 78 -3.86 1.78 4.16
N LYS A 79 -3.33 0.89 5.01
CA LYS A 79 -1.93 0.48 5.00
C LYS A 79 -1.64 -0.68 4.04
N PHE A 80 -2.66 -1.35 3.51
CA PHE A 80 -2.48 -2.52 2.64
C PHE A 80 -1.67 -2.18 1.37
N THR A 81 -1.92 -1.02 0.76
CA THR A 81 -1.16 -0.52 -0.39
C THR A 81 0.32 -0.34 -0.08
N MET A 82 0.65 0.10 1.13
CA MET A 82 2.06 0.25 1.57
C MET A 82 2.73 -1.11 1.72
N LEU A 83 2.02 -2.11 2.24
CA LEU A 83 2.52 -3.49 2.35
C LEU A 83 2.78 -4.07 0.96
N GLN A 84 1.85 -3.89 0.01
CA GLN A 84 2.03 -4.31 -1.38
C GLN A 84 3.26 -3.67 -2.02
N ALA A 85 3.43 -2.34 -1.86
CA ALA A 85 4.61 -1.64 -2.36
C ALA A 85 5.91 -2.17 -1.73
N GLY A 86 5.88 -2.53 -0.45
CA GLY A 86 6.99 -3.19 0.24
C GLY A 86 7.37 -4.53 -0.39
N PHE A 87 6.38 -5.39 -0.65
CA PHE A 87 6.62 -6.67 -1.32
C PHE A 87 7.19 -6.48 -2.73
N THR A 88 6.66 -5.55 -3.51
CA THR A 88 7.20 -5.23 -4.84
C THR A 88 8.63 -4.69 -4.80
N ALA A 89 8.98 -3.90 -3.78
CA ALA A 89 10.37 -3.43 -3.61
C ALA A 89 11.33 -4.60 -3.32
N VAL A 90 10.89 -5.56 -2.49
CA VAL A 90 11.65 -6.78 -2.21
C VAL A 90 11.85 -7.62 -3.48
N GLU A 91 10.80 -7.82 -4.27
CA GLU A 91 10.88 -8.52 -5.56
C GLU A 91 11.91 -7.87 -6.48
N ARG A 92 11.86 -6.54 -6.65
CA ARG A 92 12.82 -5.80 -7.50
C ARG A 92 14.26 -5.89 -7.01
N ILE A 93 14.49 -5.83 -5.69
CA ILE A 93 15.83 -6.01 -5.12
C ILE A 93 16.34 -7.42 -5.41
N SER A 94 15.47 -8.43 -5.27
CA SER A 94 15.79 -9.81 -5.59
C SER A 94 16.12 -9.98 -7.07
N ASP A 95 15.34 -9.38 -7.97
CA ASP A 95 15.60 -9.43 -9.41
C ASP A 95 16.98 -8.85 -9.76
N ILE A 96 17.31 -7.66 -9.22
CA ILE A 96 18.62 -7.02 -9.42
C ILE A 96 19.75 -7.90 -8.88
N MET A 97 19.57 -8.52 -7.71
CA MET A 97 20.60 -9.38 -7.11
C MET A 97 20.87 -10.65 -7.94
N ASN A 98 19.85 -11.14 -8.64
CA ASN A 98 19.94 -12.36 -9.44
C ASN A 98 20.24 -12.09 -10.93
N GLU A 99 20.38 -10.82 -11.33
CA GLU A 99 20.67 -10.46 -12.72
C GLU A 99 22.05 -10.98 -13.14
N PRO A 100 22.16 -11.78 -14.22
CA PRO A 100 23.43 -12.29 -14.69
C PRO A 100 24.33 -11.17 -15.22
N ILE A 101 25.61 -11.20 -14.85
CA ILE A 101 26.60 -10.20 -15.33
C ILE A 101 26.83 -10.42 -16.83
N GLU A 102 26.39 -9.46 -17.63
CA GLU A 102 26.43 -9.50 -19.11
C GLU A 102 27.85 -9.30 -19.67
N ILE A 103 28.69 -8.55 -18.95
CA ILE A 103 30.09 -8.29 -19.33
C ILE A 103 31.00 -9.13 -18.42
N ARG A 104 31.56 -10.20 -18.99
CA ARG A 104 32.65 -10.96 -18.37
C ARG A 104 33.97 -10.44 -18.95
N ASP A 105 34.98 -10.29 -18.09
CA ASP A 105 36.33 -10.01 -18.56
C ASP A 105 36.74 -11.10 -19.57
N PRO A 106 37.32 -10.74 -20.73
CA PRO A 106 37.80 -11.73 -21.67
C PRO A 106 38.86 -12.60 -20.99
N GLU A 107 38.62 -13.91 -20.92
CA GLU A 107 39.61 -14.88 -20.46
C GLU A 107 40.83 -14.79 -21.38
N GLY A 108 41.95 -14.29 -20.84
CA GLY A 108 43.21 -14.17 -21.58
C GLY A 108 43.51 -12.79 -22.14
N LEU A 109 43.31 -11.72 -21.36
CA LEU A 109 44.06 -10.47 -21.56
C LEU A 109 45.56 -10.79 -21.49
N GLN A 110 46.15 -11.12 -22.65
CA GLN A 110 47.58 -11.01 -22.89
C GLN A 110 47.90 -9.53 -22.71
N VAL A 111 48.31 -9.16 -21.50
CA VAL A 111 48.83 -7.83 -21.20
C VAL A 111 50.00 -7.64 -22.15
N LYS A 112 49.75 -6.94 -23.25
CA LYS A 112 50.79 -6.59 -24.20
C LYS A 112 51.67 -5.60 -23.48
N THR A 113 52.70 -6.11 -22.80
CA THR A 113 53.72 -5.30 -22.13
C THR A 113 54.28 -4.38 -23.20
N LEU A 114 53.89 -3.10 -23.14
CA LEU A 114 54.43 -2.09 -24.03
C LEU A 114 55.91 -1.97 -23.67
N GLN A 115 56.77 -2.58 -24.49
CA GLN A 115 58.20 -2.34 -24.41
C GLN A 115 58.42 -0.85 -24.65
N ALA A 116 58.86 -0.15 -23.59
CA ALA A 116 59.30 1.22 -23.71
C ALA A 116 60.37 1.29 -24.80
N PRO A 117 60.33 2.31 -25.68
CA PRO A 117 61.31 2.43 -26.74
C PRO A 117 62.70 2.45 -26.12
N SER A 118 63.49 1.42 -26.44
CA SER A 118 64.90 1.37 -26.09
C SER A 118 65.53 2.65 -26.57
N SER A 119 66.01 3.44 -25.62
CA SER A 119 66.83 4.62 -25.82
C SER A 119 67.81 4.37 -26.96
N ALA A 120 67.57 5.00 -28.11
CA ALA A 120 68.58 5.22 -29.12
C ALA A 120 69.53 6.27 -28.54
N LEU A 121 70.59 5.76 -27.89
CA LEU A 121 71.85 6.47 -27.73
C LEU A 121 72.64 6.33 -29.03
#